data_AF-A0A7X3R7W8-F1
#
_entry.id   AF-A0A7X3R7W8-F1
#
_cell.length_a   1.000
_cell.length_b   1.000
_cell.length_c   1.000
_cell.angle_alpha   90.00
_cell.angle_beta   90.00
_cell.angle_gamma   90.00
#
_symmetry.space_group_name_H-M   'P 1'
#
loop_
_entity.id
_entity.type
_entity.pdbx_description
1 polymer ?
#
loop_
_entity_poly.entity_id
_entity_poly.type
_entity_poly.pdbx_seq_one_letter_code
_entity_poly.pdbx_strand_id
1 'polypeptide(L)'
;ILMVAVCLPWSSPASVFSDGGVLPQLAGIVFVILLALYIWQSIRWASSTPSDTEDSETTDSGEAGTFGTLLKLIGAIAIIVISAQILIPAVSIMAERIGVPKHIISATLVAFGTSLPELVTAIAAVRRNHGELVIGNIIGADILNVLFVAGVSASVTPGGLQADGQFFQFLFPAMLFVLIVFRFGIHLSVGSLKRPLGVVLVSAWLFVTILSYVLSIEMH
;
A
#
# COMPACT_ATOMS: atom_id res chain seq x y z
N ILE A 1 -3.77 -7.84 7.51
CA ILE A 1 -4.10 -8.79 8.60
C ILE A 1 -2.91 -9.69 8.94
N LEU A 2 -2.38 -10.47 7.99
CA LEU A 2 -1.22 -11.36 8.22
C LEU A 2 -0.04 -10.64 8.89
N MET A 3 0.40 -9.51 8.34
CA MET A 3 1.49 -8.71 8.91
C MET A 3 1.25 -8.33 10.37
N VAL A 4 0.04 -7.84 10.69
CA VAL A 4 -0.29 -7.42 12.05
C VAL A 4 -0.29 -8.60 13.02
N ALA A 5 -0.82 -9.76 12.59
CA ALA A 5 -0.80 -10.97 13.41
C ALA A 5 0.62 -11.42 13.76
N VAL A 6 1.58 -11.20 12.86
CA VAL A 6 2.99 -11.53 13.08
C VAL A 6 3.69 -10.52 14.00
N CYS A 7 3.22 -9.28 14.05
CA CYS A 7 3.74 -8.26 14.97
C CYS A 7 3.27 -8.44 16.43
N LEU A 8 2.31 -9.35 16.69
CA LEU A 8 1.79 -9.58 18.04
C LEU A 8 2.77 -10.45 18.87
N PRO A 9 3.16 -10.02 20.08
CA PRO A 9 3.83 -10.84 21.06
C PRO A 9 2.84 -11.91 21.53
N TRP A 10 3.05 -13.14 21.05
CA TRP A 10 2.20 -14.30 21.36
C TRP A 10 2.14 -14.65 22.85
N SER A 11 3.07 -14.13 23.66
CA SER A 11 3.09 -14.29 25.12
C SER A 11 2.12 -13.38 25.87
N SER A 12 1.76 -12.22 25.32
CA SER A 12 0.93 -11.20 25.99
C SER A 12 0.26 -10.25 24.98
N PRO A 13 -0.77 -10.70 24.25
CA PRO A 13 -1.38 -9.92 23.18
C PRO A 13 -2.02 -8.59 23.64
N ALA A 14 -2.35 -8.45 24.93
CA ALA A 14 -2.91 -7.23 25.50
C ALA A 14 -1.86 -6.13 25.76
N SER A 15 -0.57 -6.47 25.93
CA SER A 15 0.48 -5.47 26.19
C SER A 15 0.88 -4.69 24.93
N VAL A 16 0.43 -5.13 23.75
CA VAL A 16 0.70 -4.46 22.46
C VAL A 16 0.11 -3.08 22.37
N PHE A 17 -1.05 -2.89 23.00
CA PHE A 17 -1.72 -1.60 23.01
C PHE A 17 -0.95 -0.58 23.86
N SER A 18 -0.11 -1.00 24.82
CA SER A 18 0.71 -0.09 25.64
C SER A 18 2.16 0.01 25.17
N ASP A 19 2.80 -1.12 24.86
CA ASP A 19 4.25 -1.22 24.62
C ASP A 19 4.60 -1.32 23.12
N GLY A 20 3.59 -1.43 22.25
CA GLY A 20 3.77 -1.66 20.82
C GLY A 20 4.03 -3.12 20.46
N GLY A 21 4.26 -3.36 19.17
CA GLY A 21 4.57 -4.67 18.59
C GLY A 21 5.89 -4.66 17.85
N VAL A 22 6.45 -5.83 17.55
CA VAL A 22 7.69 -5.95 16.79
C VAL A 22 7.47 -6.94 15.66
N LEU A 23 7.84 -6.54 14.44
CA LEU A 23 7.96 -7.43 13.30
C LEU A 23 9.35 -8.07 13.35
N PRO A 24 9.50 -9.33 13.81
CA PRO A 24 10.81 -9.92 14.02
C PRO A 24 11.55 -10.12 12.69
N GLN A 25 12.87 -10.05 12.73
CA GLN A 25 13.72 -10.23 11.54
C GLN A 25 13.44 -11.56 10.82
N LEU A 26 13.19 -12.63 11.58
CA LEU A 26 12.85 -13.95 11.04
C LEU A 26 11.54 -13.92 10.24
N ALA A 27 10.53 -13.18 10.70
CA ALA A 27 9.31 -12.99 9.93
C ALA A 27 9.56 -12.24 8.63
N GLY A 28 10.45 -11.23 8.65
CA GLY A 28 10.89 -10.55 7.44
C GLY A 28 11.48 -11.51 6.40
N ILE A 29 12.36 -12.41 6.83
CA ILE A 29 12.94 -13.45 5.96
C ILE A 29 11.84 -14.36 5.39
N VAL A 30 10.88 -14.78 6.22
CA VAL A 30 9.74 -15.60 5.77
C VAL A 30 8.91 -14.85 4.73
N PHE A 31 8.66 -13.55 4.89
CA PHE A 31 7.93 -12.74 3.91
C PHE A 31 8.68 -12.64 2.57
N VAL A 32 10.00 -12.52 2.59
CA VAL A 32 10.82 -12.52 1.37
C VAL A 32 10.77 -13.88 0.66
N ILE A 33 10.76 -14.98 1.41
CA ILE A 33 10.59 -16.33 0.83
C ILE A 33 9.19 -16.48 0.21
N LEU A 34 8.15 -16.02 0.91
CA LEU A 34 6.78 -16.02 0.40
C LEU A 34 6.64 -15.15 -0.85
N LEU A 35 7.34 -14.00 -0.92
CA LEU A 35 7.39 -13.16 -2.10
C LEU A 35 7.98 -13.92 -3.30
N ALA A 36 9.11 -14.60 -3.11
CA ALA A 36 9.73 -15.38 -4.18
C ALA A 36 8.79 -16.49 -4.68
N LEU A 37 8.09 -17.17 -3.76
CA LEU A 37 7.10 -18.19 -4.10
C LEU A 37 5.89 -17.60 -4.83
N TYR A 38 5.39 -16.43 -4.39
CA TYR A 38 4.31 -15.71 -5.04
C TYR A 38 4.67 -15.31 -6.47
N ILE A 39 5.85 -14.71 -6.69
CA ILE A 39 6.32 -14.33 -8.03
C ILE A 39 6.45 -15.58 -8.92
N TRP A 40 7.04 -16.65 -8.39
CA TRP A 40 7.18 -17.91 -9.13
C TRP A 40 5.81 -18.50 -9.53
N GLN A 41 4.86 -18.54 -8.60
CA GLN A 41 3.51 -19.03 -8.88
C GLN A 41 2.78 -18.13 -9.87
N SER A 42 2.92 -16.81 -9.74
CA SER A 42 2.32 -15.81 -10.64
C SER A 42 2.83 -15.97 -12.07
N ILE A 43 4.14 -16.13 -12.28
CA ILE A 43 4.73 -16.33 -13.61
C ILE A 43 4.21 -17.63 -14.23
N ARG A 44 4.15 -18.71 -13.44
CA ARG A 44 3.65 -20.02 -13.90
C ARG A 44 2.17 -19.99 -14.27
N TRP A 45 1.36 -19.20 -13.55
CA TRP A 45 -0.05 -19.02 -13.89
C TRP A 45 -0.21 -18.13 -15.14
N ALA A 46 0.57 -17.05 -15.24
CA ALA A 46 0.54 -16.16 -16.40
C ALA A 46 0.91 -16.88 -17.70
N SER A 47 1.86 -17.82 -17.68
CA SER A 47 2.22 -18.63 -18.85
C SER A 47 1.14 -19.65 -19.26
N SER A 48 0.10 -19.83 -18.46
CA SER A 48 -0.97 -20.83 -18.69
C SER A 48 -2.29 -20.21 -19.18
N THR A 49 -2.40 -18.88 -19.22
CA THR A 49 -3.60 -18.16 -19.66
C THR A 49 -3.33 -17.51 -21.03
N PRO A 50 -4.10 -17.82 -22.09
CA PRO A 50 -4.02 -17.10 -23.36
C PRO A 50 -4.29 -15.61 -23.12
N SER A 51 -3.41 -14.75 -23.61
CA SER A 51 -3.47 -13.30 -23.44
C SER A 51 -4.58 -12.69 -24.32
N ASP A 52 -5.83 -12.78 -23.89
CA ASP A 52 -6.98 -12.13 -24.58
C ASP A 52 -7.26 -10.70 -24.07
N THR A 53 -6.26 -10.02 -23.51
CA THR A 53 -6.35 -8.60 -23.12
C THR A 53 -5.54 -7.75 -24.09
N GLU A 54 -6.07 -7.62 -25.31
CA GLU A 54 -5.74 -6.52 -26.20
C GLU A 54 -6.40 -5.26 -25.64
N ASP A 55 -5.64 -4.43 -24.94
CA ASP A 55 -5.96 -3.01 -24.84
C ASP A 55 -4.71 -2.14 -24.87
N SER A 56 -4.34 -1.87 -26.12
CA SER A 56 -3.60 -0.72 -26.62
C SER A 56 -3.37 0.43 -25.63
N GLU A 57 -2.20 0.43 -24.99
CA GLU A 57 -1.44 1.67 -24.93
C GLU A 57 -0.80 1.86 -26.30
N THR A 58 -1.24 2.88 -27.03
CA THR A 58 -0.50 3.45 -28.16
C THR A 58 0.81 4.02 -27.65
N THR A 59 1.74 3.14 -27.27
CA THR A 59 3.15 3.47 -27.33
C THR A 59 3.50 3.31 -28.79
N ASP A 60 3.79 4.43 -29.44
CA ASP A 60 4.38 4.50 -30.77
C ASP A 60 5.55 3.53 -30.82
N SER A 61 5.29 2.30 -31.24
CA SER A 61 6.23 1.20 -31.30
C SER A 61 7.03 1.36 -32.60
N GLY A 62 7.69 2.50 -32.75
CA GLY A 62 8.96 2.49 -33.46
C GLY A 62 9.85 1.51 -32.72
N GLU A 63 10.44 0.55 -33.44
CA GLU A 63 11.28 -0.54 -32.93
C GLU A 63 12.33 -0.04 -31.93
N ALA A 64 11.93 0.16 -30.67
CA ALA A 64 12.83 0.53 -29.62
C ALA A 64 13.57 -0.76 -29.29
N GLY A 65 14.81 -0.87 -29.79
CA GLY A 65 15.69 -1.97 -29.43
C GLY A 65 15.71 -2.16 -27.92
N THR A 66 15.91 -3.39 -27.43
CA THR A 66 15.88 -3.75 -26.00
C THR A 66 16.65 -2.76 -25.12
N PHE A 67 17.73 -2.19 -25.65
CA PHE A 67 18.52 -1.13 -25.03
C PHE A 67 17.74 0.18 -24.80
N GLY A 68 16.96 0.64 -25.77
CA GLY A 68 16.14 1.85 -25.65
C GLY A 68 15.04 1.70 -24.59
N THR A 69 14.43 0.53 -24.49
CA THR A 69 13.44 0.22 -23.44
C THR A 69 14.10 0.16 -22.06
N LEU A 70 15.27 -0.46 -21.94
CA LEU A 70 16.01 -0.51 -20.68
C LEU A 70 16.42 0.90 -20.21
N LEU A 71 16.86 1.77 -21.13
CA LEU A 71 17.23 3.14 -20.81
C LEU A 71 16.03 3.96 -20.34
N LYS A 72 14.87 3.79 -20.98
CA LYS A 72 13.60 4.42 -20.53
C LYS A 72 13.22 3.94 -19.13
N LEU A 73 13.37 2.65 -18.83
CA LEU A 73 13.07 2.09 -17.51
C LEU A 73 13.98 2.70 -16.43
N ILE A 74 15.30 2.72 -16.66
CA ILE A 74 16.26 3.31 -15.72
C ILE A 74 15.96 4.81 -15.52
N GLY A 75 15.67 5.53 -16.61
CA GLY A 75 15.28 6.94 -16.55
C GLY A 75 14.03 7.18 -15.71
N ALA A 76 12.99 6.36 -15.90
CA ALA A 76 11.75 6.46 -15.13
C ALA A 76 11.98 6.19 -13.64
N ILE A 77 12.74 5.15 -13.29
CA ILE A 77 13.11 4.85 -11.90
C ILE A 77 13.87 6.02 -11.28
N ALA A 78 14.85 6.57 -12.00
CA ALA A 78 15.62 7.71 -11.52
C ALA A 78 14.74 8.95 -11.25
N ILE A 79 13.82 9.26 -12.16
CA ILE A 79 12.86 10.37 -11.98
C ILE A 79 12.00 10.15 -10.74
N ILE A 80 11.50 8.93 -10.50
CA ILE A 80 10.69 8.62 -9.32
C ILE A 80 11.50 8.84 -8.03
N VAL A 81 12.73 8.32 -7.98
CA VAL A 81 13.61 8.46 -6.81
C VAL A 81 13.93 9.92 -6.52
N ILE A 82 14.33 10.68 -7.54
CA ILE A 82 14.65 12.11 -7.41
C ILE A 82 13.41 12.89 -6.97
N SER A 83 12.25 12.59 -7.56
CA SER A 83 10.99 13.25 -7.22
C SER A 83 10.61 13.00 -5.75
N ALA A 84 10.77 11.77 -5.25
CA ALA A 84 10.54 11.45 -3.84
C ALA A 84 11.49 12.20 -2.91
N GLN A 85 12.78 12.29 -3.26
CA GLN A 85 13.79 13.03 -2.48
C GLN A 85 13.52 14.53 -2.41
N ILE A 86 12.86 15.13 -3.40
CA ILE A 86 12.47 16.54 -3.40
C ILE A 86 11.13 16.76 -2.69
N LEU A 87 10.14 15.89 -2.95
CA LEU A 87 8.78 16.05 -2.45
C LEU A 87 8.68 15.88 -0.94
N ILE A 88 9.32 14.83 -0.37
CA ILE A 88 9.20 14.51 1.05
C ILE A 88 9.69 15.67 1.94
N PRO A 89 10.89 16.25 1.73
CA PRO A 89 11.35 17.39 2.53
C PRO A 89 10.50 18.65 2.31
N ALA A 90 10.11 18.95 1.06
CA ALA A 90 9.34 20.14 0.74
C ALA A 90 8.00 20.16 1.48
N VAL A 91 7.30 19.02 1.51
CA VAL A 91 6.03 18.95 2.19
C VAL A 91 6.20 18.84 3.70
N SER A 92 7.28 18.22 4.21
CA SER A 92 7.58 18.27 5.64
C SER A 92 7.73 19.70 6.14
N ILE A 93 8.45 20.55 5.40
CA ILE A 93 8.61 21.97 5.73
C ILE A 93 7.26 22.70 5.67
N MET A 94 6.43 22.42 4.67
CA MET A 94 5.12 23.06 4.54
C MET A 94 4.18 22.67 5.68
N ALA A 95 4.11 21.39 6.02
CA ALA A 95 3.22 20.88 7.04
C ALA A 95 3.66 21.29 8.46
N GLU A 96 4.98 21.38 8.73
CA GLU A 96 5.50 21.99 9.96
C GLU A 96 5.05 23.45 10.12
N ARG A 97 5.03 24.23 9.04
CA ARG A 97 4.54 25.63 9.07
C ARG A 97 3.04 25.74 9.35
N ILE A 98 2.26 24.72 9.02
CA ILE A 98 0.81 24.67 9.25
C ILE A 98 0.49 24.04 10.62
N GLY A 99 1.51 23.66 11.40
CA GLY A 99 1.35 23.07 12.74
C GLY A 99 0.97 21.59 12.73
N VAL A 100 1.17 20.90 11.61
CA VAL A 100 0.90 19.45 11.51
C VAL A 100 2.06 18.67 12.15
N PRO A 101 1.79 17.73 13.08
CA PRO A 101 2.83 16.91 13.69
C PRO A 101 3.61 16.08 12.67
N LYS A 102 4.94 15.97 12.85
CA LYS A 102 5.84 15.25 11.91
C LYS A 102 5.45 13.80 11.65
N HIS A 103 4.90 13.10 12.65
CA HIS A 103 4.47 11.71 12.50
C HIS A 103 3.32 11.56 11.50
N ILE A 104 2.42 12.55 11.38
CA ILE A 104 1.31 12.54 10.41
C ILE A 104 1.82 12.83 9.01
N ILE A 105 2.82 13.72 8.88
CA ILE A 105 3.48 14.00 7.61
C ILE A 105 4.08 12.71 7.04
N SER A 106 4.84 11.97 7.86
CA SER A 106 5.44 10.71 7.43
C SER A 106 4.41 9.62 7.15
N ALA A 107 3.35 9.52 7.95
CA ALA A 107 2.37 8.45 7.81
C ALA A 107 1.41 8.66 6.63
N THR A 108 0.93 9.89 6.43
CA THR A 108 -0.15 10.17 5.47
C THR A 108 0.37 10.70 4.15
N LEU A 109 1.30 11.65 4.19
CA LEU A 109 1.70 12.33 2.98
C LEU A 109 2.67 11.49 2.14
N VAL A 110 3.62 10.79 2.79
CA VAL A 110 4.48 9.85 2.07
C VAL A 110 3.65 8.74 1.45
N ALA A 111 2.70 8.17 2.21
CA ALA A 111 1.77 7.16 1.71
C ALA A 111 0.93 7.67 0.54
N PHE A 112 0.41 8.90 0.62
CA PHE A 112 -0.32 9.52 -0.49
C PHE A 112 0.57 9.71 -1.72
N GLY A 113 1.81 10.18 -1.53
CA GLY A 113 2.79 10.36 -2.59
C GLY A 113 3.12 9.06 -3.33
N THR A 114 3.22 7.93 -2.61
CA THR A 114 3.47 6.62 -3.22
C THR A 114 2.25 6.04 -3.94
N SER A 115 1.04 6.32 -3.48
CA SER A 115 -0.21 5.80 -4.10
C SER A 115 -0.77 6.67 -5.22
N LEU A 116 -0.27 7.91 -5.39
CA LEU A 116 -0.70 8.80 -6.48
C LEU A 116 -0.49 8.22 -7.90
N PRO A 117 0.68 7.64 -8.24
CA PRO A 117 0.87 7.00 -9.55
C PRO A 117 -0.10 5.85 -9.80
N GLU A 118 -0.37 5.04 -8.77
CA GLU A 118 -1.35 3.95 -8.83
C GLU A 118 -2.76 4.48 -9.05
N LEU A 119 -3.13 5.58 -8.38
CA LEU A 119 -4.42 6.24 -8.59
C LEU A 119 -4.57 6.74 -10.04
N VAL A 120 -3.53 7.36 -10.61
CA VAL A 120 -3.55 7.86 -11.98
C VAL A 120 -3.71 6.71 -12.98
N THR A 121 -2.94 5.63 -12.83
CA THR A 121 -3.02 4.45 -13.71
C THR A 121 -4.37 3.74 -13.57
N ALA A 122 -4.89 3.62 -12.34
CA ALA A 122 -6.22 3.07 -12.06
C ALA A 122 -7.33 3.88 -12.75
N ILE A 123 -7.31 5.21 -12.63
CA ILE A 123 -8.29 6.08 -13.29
C ILE A 123 -8.19 5.95 -14.81
N ALA A 124 -6.98 5.91 -15.37
CA ALA A 124 -6.77 5.76 -16.81
C ALA A 124 -7.34 4.43 -17.33
N ALA A 125 -7.07 3.32 -16.64
CA ALA A 125 -7.55 2.00 -17.01
C ALA A 125 -9.08 1.84 -16.86
N VAL A 126 -9.69 2.37 -15.78
CA VAL A 126 -11.16 2.40 -15.64
C VAL A 126 -11.80 3.18 -16.79
N ARG A 127 -11.22 4.31 -17.20
CA ARG A 127 -11.74 5.13 -18.32
C ARG A 127 -11.70 4.40 -19.66
N ARG A 128 -10.87 3.37 -19.80
CA ARG A 128 -10.80 2.52 -20.99
C ARG A 128 -11.61 1.21 -20.86
N ASN A 129 -12.37 1.04 -19.78
CA ASN A 129 -13.14 -0.17 -19.43
C ASN A 129 -12.30 -1.39 -18.98
N HIS A 130 -11.02 -1.23 -18.60
CA HIS A 130 -10.20 -2.33 -18.05
C HIS A 130 -10.24 -2.35 -16.52
N GLY A 131 -11.44 -2.35 -15.94
CA GLY A 131 -11.62 -2.32 -14.49
C GLY A 131 -11.01 -3.54 -13.78
N GLU A 132 -10.99 -4.71 -14.44
CA GLU A 132 -10.39 -5.93 -13.90
C GLU A 132 -8.87 -5.80 -13.71
N LEU A 133 -8.18 -5.15 -14.65
CA LEU A 133 -6.75 -4.88 -14.56
C LEU A 133 -6.41 -3.99 -13.36
N VAL A 134 -7.30 -3.04 -13.04
CA VAL A 134 -7.12 -2.14 -11.89
C VAL A 134 -7.18 -2.90 -10.57
N ILE A 135 -8.11 -3.86 -10.44
CA ILE A 135 -8.20 -4.70 -9.24
C ILE A 135 -6.93 -5.54 -9.08
N GLY A 136 -6.44 -6.14 -10.18
CA GLY A 136 -5.19 -6.89 -10.18
C GLY A 136 -3.98 -6.04 -9.75
N ASN A 137 -3.90 -4.80 -10.24
CA ASN A 137 -2.84 -3.87 -9.86
C ASN A 137 -2.88 -3.49 -8.38
N ILE A 138 -4.06 -3.14 -7.85
CA ILE A 138 -4.23 -2.77 -6.43
C ILE A 138 -3.87 -3.94 -5.52
N ILE A 139 -4.38 -5.15 -5.81
CA ILE A 139 -4.07 -6.34 -5.00
C ILE A 139 -2.58 -6.68 -5.07
N GLY A 140 -1.98 -6.61 -6.27
CA GLY A 140 -0.55 -6.86 -6.46
C GLY A 140 0.32 -5.88 -5.70
N ALA A 141 0.00 -4.58 -5.75
CA ALA A 141 0.69 -3.53 -5.03
C ALA A 141 0.62 -3.73 -3.50
N ASP A 142 -0.55 -4.06 -2.96
CA ASP A 142 -0.71 -4.36 -1.53
C ASP A 142 0.10 -5.59 -1.11
N ILE A 143 0.14 -6.65 -1.93
CA ILE A 143 0.97 -7.84 -1.68
C ILE A 143 2.45 -7.46 -1.67
N LEU A 144 2.92 -6.66 -2.63
CA LEU A 144 4.31 -6.18 -2.66
C LEU A 144 4.63 -5.28 -1.46
N ASN A 145 3.74 -4.39 -1.06
CA ASN A 145 3.96 -3.54 0.12
C ASN A 145 4.15 -4.38 1.39
N VAL A 146 3.38 -5.45 1.56
CA VAL A 146 3.51 -6.33 2.73
C VAL A 146 4.71 -7.28 2.62
N LEU A 147 4.87 -7.98 1.50
CA LEU A 147 5.89 -9.02 1.38
C LEU A 147 7.27 -8.47 1.02
N PHE A 148 7.32 -7.49 0.12
CA PHE A 148 8.58 -6.87 -0.31
C PHE A 148 8.97 -5.73 0.60
N VAL A 149 8.18 -4.66 0.72
CA VAL A 149 8.60 -3.47 1.47
C VAL A 149 8.77 -3.78 2.95
N ALA A 150 7.73 -4.31 3.62
CA ALA A 150 7.84 -4.65 5.04
C ALA A 150 8.75 -5.87 5.29
N GLY A 151 8.67 -6.90 4.44
CA GLY A 151 9.50 -8.11 4.57
C GLY A 151 10.99 -7.83 4.43
N VAL A 152 11.41 -7.12 3.37
CA VAL A 152 12.82 -6.75 3.19
C VAL A 152 13.27 -5.81 4.31
N SER A 153 12.49 -4.78 4.65
CA SER A 153 12.84 -3.84 5.73
C SER A 153 13.06 -4.55 7.07
N ALA A 154 12.19 -5.49 7.44
CA ALA A 154 12.36 -6.29 8.66
C ALA A 154 13.55 -7.25 8.56
N SER A 155 13.83 -7.82 7.39
CA SER A 155 14.94 -8.78 7.21
C SER A 155 16.33 -8.14 7.37
N VAL A 156 16.47 -6.87 6.97
CA VAL A 156 17.74 -6.13 7.03
C VAL A 156 17.94 -5.37 8.34
N THR A 157 16.90 -5.27 9.19
CA THR A 157 16.95 -4.56 10.47
C THR A 157 17.25 -5.53 11.61
N PRO A 158 18.44 -5.47 12.25
CA PRO A 158 18.75 -6.30 13.39
C PRO A 158 17.81 -5.98 14.56
N GLY A 159 17.14 -7.00 15.12
CA GLY A 159 16.15 -6.82 16.18
C GLY A 159 14.71 -6.59 15.68
N GLY A 160 14.49 -6.51 14.37
CA GLY A 160 13.15 -6.37 13.77
C GLY A 160 12.64 -4.94 13.70
N LEU A 161 11.48 -4.76 13.06
CA LEU A 161 10.83 -3.47 12.88
C LEU A 161 9.89 -3.20 14.06
N GLN A 162 10.10 -2.11 14.78
CA GLN A 162 9.22 -1.72 15.89
C GLN A 162 7.98 -1.00 15.34
N ALA A 163 6.81 -1.45 15.77
CA ALA A 163 5.53 -0.82 15.50
C ALA A 163 5.03 -0.19 16.81
N ASP A 164 4.83 1.12 16.78
CA ASP A 164 4.44 1.90 17.95
C ASP A 164 3.05 1.49 18.50
N GLY A 165 2.82 1.69 19.80
CA GLY A 165 1.53 1.40 20.43
C GLY A 165 0.37 2.16 19.79
N GLN A 166 0.61 3.40 19.33
CA GLN A 166 -0.40 4.20 18.62
C GLN A 166 -0.86 3.53 17.30
N PHE A 167 0.02 2.80 16.61
CA PHE A 167 -0.36 2.04 15.42
C PHE A 167 -1.45 1.01 15.74
N PHE A 168 -1.31 0.29 16.87
CA PHE A 168 -2.28 -0.73 17.25
C PHE A 168 -3.56 -0.18 17.89
N GLN A 169 -3.48 0.98 18.54
CA GLN A 169 -4.67 1.63 19.11
C GLN A 169 -5.53 2.32 18.05
N PHE A 170 -4.92 2.91 17.03
CA PHE A 170 -5.63 3.77 16.08
C PHE A 170 -5.64 3.22 14.65
N LEU A 171 -4.46 2.92 14.09
CA LEU A 171 -4.35 2.51 12.68
C LEU A 171 -4.89 1.10 12.44
N PHE A 172 -4.71 0.19 13.39
CA PHE A 172 -5.17 -1.18 13.23
C PHE A 172 -6.71 -1.33 13.29
N PRO A 173 -7.43 -0.73 14.27
CA PRO A 173 -8.89 -0.73 14.27
C PRO A 173 -9.47 0.00 13.07
N ALA A 174 -8.84 1.10 12.65
CA ALA A 174 -9.18 1.82 11.42
C ALA A 174 -9.13 0.90 10.19
N MET A 175 -8.02 0.18 10.02
CA MET A 175 -7.85 -0.78 8.92
C MET A 175 -8.93 -1.88 8.95
N LEU A 176 -9.20 -2.46 10.13
CA LEU A 176 -10.24 -3.48 10.29
C LEU A 176 -11.63 -2.94 9.96
N PHE A 177 -11.96 -1.73 10.42
CA PHE A 177 -13.24 -1.10 10.14
C PHE A 177 -13.44 -0.90 8.64
N VAL A 178 -12.47 -0.32 7.94
CA VAL A 178 -12.53 -0.12 6.49
C VAL A 178 -12.68 -1.47 5.77
N LEU A 179 -11.96 -2.51 6.21
CA LEU A 179 -12.07 -3.85 5.64
C LEU A 179 -13.44 -4.49 5.88
N ILE A 180 -14.04 -4.29 7.06
CA ILE A 180 -15.40 -4.75 7.38
C ILE A 180 -16.42 -4.03 6.50
N VAL A 181 -16.34 -2.70 6.38
CA VAL A 181 -17.20 -1.90 5.50
C VAL A 181 -17.07 -2.35 4.05
N PHE A 182 -15.85 -2.58 3.59
CA PHE A 182 -15.57 -3.09 2.25
C PHE A 182 -16.20 -4.47 2.03
N ARG A 183 -15.97 -5.42 2.95
CA ARG A 183 -16.50 -6.78 2.88
C ARG A 183 -18.01 -6.81 2.92
N PHE A 184 -18.62 -6.00 3.79
CA PHE A 184 -20.07 -5.85 3.87
C PHE A 184 -20.62 -5.24 2.56
N GLY A 185 -19.95 -4.21 2.03
CA GLY A 185 -20.30 -3.59 0.76
C GLY A 185 -20.28 -4.54 -0.43
N ILE A 186 -19.29 -5.44 -0.50
CA ILE A 186 -19.24 -6.52 -1.51
C ILE A 186 -20.40 -7.50 -1.31
N HIS A 187 -20.69 -7.90 -0.07
CA HIS A 187 -21.79 -8.82 0.20
C HIS A 187 -23.16 -8.24 -0.22
N LEU A 188 -23.35 -6.92 -0.11
CA LEU A 188 -24.57 -6.24 -0.57
C LEU A 188 -24.58 -6.00 -2.09
N SER A 189 -23.42 -5.78 -2.70
CA SER A 189 -23.30 -5.61 -4.16
C SER A 189 -22.92 -6.92 -4.83
N VAL A 190 -23.91 -7.78 -5.04
CA VAL A 190 -23.74 -9.03 -5.81
C VAL A 190 -23.25 -8.69 -7.23
N GLY A 191 -21.96 -8.88 -7.48
CA GLY A 191 -21.36 -8.94 -8.82
C GLY A 191 -20.92 -7.63 -9.49
N SER A 192 -21.02 -6.45 -8.86
CA SER A 192 -20.44 -5.21 -9.42
C SER A 192 -20.15 -4.13 -8.37
N LEU A 193 -18.93 -3.58 -8.38
CA LEU A 193 -18.55 -2.41 -7.58
C LEU A 193 -19.21 -1.15 -8.14
N LYS A 194 -20.36 -0.75 -7.58
CA LYS A 194 -21.10 0.45 -8.02
C LYS A 194 -20.53 1.71 -7.36
N ARG A 195 -20.65 2.86 -8.05
CA ARG A 195 -20.30 4.21 -7.55
C ARG A 195 -20.68 4.50 -6.08
N PRO A 196 -21.88 4.15 -5.56
CA PRO A 196 -22.22 4.39 -4.15
C PRO A 196 -21.33 3.65 -3.15
N LEU A 197 -20.84 2.45 -3.48
CA LEU A 197 -19.92 1.72 -2.60
C LEU A 197 -18.59 2.47 -2.45
N GLY A 198 -18.07 3.04 -3.54
CA GLY A 198 -16.87 3.89 -3.51
C GLY A 198 -17.04 5.12 -2.62
N VAL A 199 -18.20 5.80 -2.71
CA VAL A 199 -18.50 6.95 -1.83
C VAL A 199 -18.53 6.53 -0.37
N VAL A 200 -19.21 5.43 -0.04
CA VAL A 200 -19.27 4.89 1.32
C VAL A 200 -17.88 4.57 1.86
N LEU A 201 -17.01 3.96 1.05
CA LEU A 201 -15.63 3.64 1.44
C LEU A 201 -14.80 4.89 1.72
N VAL A 202 -14.87 5.90 0.85
CA VAL A 202 -14.15 7.17 1.04
C VAL A 202 -14.67 7.89 2.27
N SER A 203 -15.99 7.95 2.47
CA SER A 203 -16.59 8.55 3.66
C SER A 203 -16.19 7.82 4.94
N ALA A 204 -16.17 6.49 4.93
CA ALA A 204 -15.71 5.67 6.05
C ALA A 204 -14.23 5.93 6.37
N TRP A 205 -13.37 5.98 5.35
CA TRP A 205 -11.95 6.28 5.50
C TRP A 205 -11.72 7.68 6.07
N LEU A 206 -12.42 8.70 5.56
CA LEU A 206 -12.34 10.07 6.07
C LEU A 206 -12.81 10.17 7.52
N PHE A 207 -13.95 9.55 7.84
CA PHE A 207 -14.50 9.53 9.19
C PHE A 207 -13.50 8.93 10.19
N VAL A 208 -12.94 7.77 9.86
CA VAL A 208 -11.97 7.07 10.69
C VAL A 208 -10.68 7.87 10.85
N THR A 209 -10.19 8.49 9.77
CA THR A 209 -8.96 9.30 9.81
C THR A 209 -9.14 10.54 10.69
N ILE A 210 -10.28 11.24 10.56
CA ILE A 210 -10.61 12.41 11.38
C ILE A 210 -10.78 12.00 12.85
N LEU A 211 -11.51 10.92 13.11
CA LEU A 211 -11.73 10.42 14.47
C LEU A 211 -10.41 10.01 15.12
N SER A 212 -9.55 9.27 14.40
CA SER A 212 -8.21 8.91 14.85
C SER A 212 -7.36 10.14 15.15
N TYR A 213 -7.45 11.19 14.34
CA TYR A 213 -6.69 12.42 14.54
C TYR A 213 -7.16 13.20 15.78
N VAL A 214 -8.47 13.35 15.96
CA VAL A 214 -9.06 14.03 17.12
C VAL A 214 -8.70 13.31 18.42
N LEU A 215 -8.84 11.98 18.44
CA LEU A 215 -8.49 11.16 19.60
C LEU A 215 -6.98 11.19 19.90
N SER A 216 -6.13 11.25 18.86
CA SER A 216 -4.68 11.37 19.03
C SER A 216 -4.27 12.74 19.62
N ILE A 217 -5.03 13.80 19.37
CA ILE A 217 -4.79 15.13 19.96
C ILE A 217 -5.23 15.16 21.43
N GLU A 218 -6.34 14.51 21.78
CA GLU A 218 -6.87 14.50 23.16
C GLU A 218 -6.00 13.73 24.17
N MET A 219 -5.11 12.85 23.70
CA MET A 219 -4.21 12.07 24.56
C MET A 219 -2.80 12.68 24.75
N HIS A 220 -2.53 13.84 24.14
CA HIS A 220 -1.29 14.62 24.30
C HIS A 220 -1.55 15.94 25.01
#